data_AF-A0A497TVL4-F1
#
_entry.id   AF-A0A497TVL4-F1
#
_cell.length_a   1.000
_cell.length_b   1.000
_cell.length_c   1.000
_cell.angle_alpha   90.00
_cell.angle_beta   90.00
_cell.angle_gamma   90.00
#
_symmetry.space_group_name_H-M   'P 1'
#
loop_
_entity.id
_entity.type
_entity.pdbx_description
1 polymer ?
#
loop_
_entity_poly.entity_id
_entity_poly.type
_entity_poly.pdbx_seq_one_letter_code
_entity_poly.pdbx_strand_id
1 'polypeptide(L)' 'MEPAVTLEKHHNRTVEEYRVNNNLYMIKVTPNIGPSYYMVDPDGSGEMEMKRGPAEVNVPKWTLFSW' A
#
# COMPACT_ATOMS: atom_id res chain seq x y z
N MET A 1 5.75 14.97 -3.88
CA MET A 1 5.56 14.26 -2.60
C MET A 1 5.97 12.83 -2.82
N GLU A 2 6.93 12.36 -2.04
CA GLU A 2 7.41 10.98 -2.11
C GLU A 2 6.67 10.15 -1.05
N PRO A 3 6.19 8.95 -1.38
CA PRO A 3 5.56 8.09 -0.39
C PRO A 3 6.59 7.63 0.64
N ALA A 4 6.23 7.72 1.92
CA ALA A 4 6.99 7.08 2.98
C ALA A 4 6.70 5.58 2.95
N VAL A 5 7.75 4.76 2.89
CA VAL A 5 7.64 3.30 2.89
C VAL A 5 8.15 2.75 4.21
N THR A 6 7.31 1.99 4.90
CA THR A 6 7.69 1.25 6.11
C THR A 6 7.73 -0.24 5.78
N LEU A 7 8.85 -0.90 6.09
CA LEU A 7 9.04 -2.32 5.83
C LEU A 7 9.07 -3.09 7.14
N GLU A 8 8.12 -4.00 7.31
CA GLU A 8 8.04 -4.92 8.44
C GLU A 8 8.29 -6.36 7.97
N LYS A 9 9.27 -7.01 8.60
CA LYS A 9 9.59 -8.41 8.34
C LYS A 9 9.01 -9.27 9.45
N HIS A 10 8.12 -10.19 9.06
CA HIS A 10 7.66 -11.26 9.94
C HIS A 10 8.27 -12.60 9.51
N HIS A 11 8.18 -13.60 10.39
CA HIS A 11 8.69 -14.94 10.12
C HIS A 11 8.12 -15.58 8.84
N ASN A 12 6.85 -15.31 8.51
CA ASN A 12 6.12 -15.94 7.40
C ASN A 12 5.80 -15.00 6.22
N ARG A 13 6.07 -13.70 6.35
CA ARG A 13 5.73 -12.68 5.34
C ARG A 13 6.53 -11.41 5.54
N THR A 14 6.71 -10.65 4.47
CA THR A 14 7.14 -9.25 4.52
C THR A 14 5.95 -8.35 4.22
N VAL A 15 5.80 -7.28 4.98
CA VAL A 15 4.75 -6.27 4.80
C VAL A 15 5.43 -4.95 4.48
N GLU A 16 5.03 -4.34 3.37
CA GLU A 16 5.48 -3.02 2.95
C GLU A 16 4.28 -2.08 2.99
N GLU A 17 4.31 -1.10 3.89
CA GLU A 17 3.28 -0.08 4.04
C GLU A 17 3.71 1.20 3.33
N TYR A 18 2.82 1.74 2.50
CA TYR A 18 3.05 2.96 1.73
C TYR A 18 2.10 4.05 2.23
N ARG A 19 2.69 5.14 2.71
CA ARG A 19 1.97 6.28 3.28
C ARG A 19 2.30 7.56 2.53
N VAL A 20 1.30 8.42 2.37
CA VAL A 20 1.45 9.79 1.84
C VAL A 20 0.74 10.75 2.77
N ASN A 21 1.40 11.82 3.18
CA ASN A 21 0.86 12.80 4.14
C ASN A 21 0.30 12.12 5.41
N ASN A 22 1.00 11.08 5.88
CA ASN A 22 0.61 10.26 7.03
C ASN A 22 -0.65 9.39 6.85
N ASN A 23 -1.23 9.34 5.64
CA ASN A 23 -2.35 8.46 5.27
C ASN A 23 -1.82 7.18 4.60
N LEU A 24 -2.25 6.03 5.09
CA LEU A 24 -1.94 4.73 4.52
C LEU A 24 -2.80 4.48 3.29
N TYR A 25 -2.16 4.30 2.13
CA TYR A 25 -2.88 4.12 0.87
C TYR A 25 -2.63 2.79 0.19
N MET A 26 -1.53 2.12 0.55
CA MET A 26 -1.22 0.81 -0.01
C MET A 26 -0.42 -0.03 0.99
N ILE A 27 -0.72 -1.31 1.02
CA ILE A 27 0.03 -2.33 1.74
C ILE A 27 0.33 -3.44 0.76
N LYS A 28 1.61 -3.76 0.57
CA LYS A 28 2.03 -4.94 -0.16
C LYS A 28 2.44 -6.02 0.82
N VAL A 29 1.81 -7.18 0.71
CA VAL A 29 2.15 -8.35 1.51
C VAL A 29 2.83 -9.37 0.61
N THR A 30 4.03 -9.76 1.00
CA THR A 30 4.83 -10.79 0.34
C THR A 30 4.98 -11.98 1.28
N PRO A 31 4.11 -13.00 1.18
CA PRO A 31 4.28 -14.24 1.93
C PRO A 31 5.59 -14.96 1.53
N ASN A 32 6.18 -15.73 2.44
CA ASN A 32 7.34 -16.57 2.10
C ASN A 32 6.98 -17.67 1.10
N ILE A 33 5.72 -18.11 1.10
CA ILE A 33 5.19 -19.16 0.23
C ILE A 33 3.88 -18.66 -0.38
N GLY A 34 3.86 -18.51 -1.70
CA GLY A 34 2.69 -18.06 -2.46
C GLY A 34 2.86 -16.67 -3.11
N PRO A 35 1.85 -16.21 -3.87
CA PRO A 35 1.91 -14.94 -4.56
C PRO A 35 1.76 -13.76 -3.60
N SER A 36 2.46 -12.66 -3.88
CA SER A 36 2.23 -11.38 -3.22
C SER A 36 0.85 -10.84 -3.54
N TYR A 37 0.25 -10.11 -2.60
CA TYR A 37 -1.02 -9.42 -2.80
C TYR A 37 -0.93 -8.00 -2.26
N TYR A 38 -1.84 -7.15 -2.76
CA TYR A 38 -1.87 -5.74 -2.44
C TYR A 38 -3.21 -5.41 -1.79
N MET A 39 -3.17 -4.55 -0.79
CA MET A 39 -4.32 -3.83 -0.25
C MET A 39 -4.13 -2.37 -0.63
N VAL A 40 -5.12 -1.76 -1.27
CA VAL A 40 -5.03 -0.38 -1.77
C VAL A 40 -6.28 0.36 -1.35
N ASP A 41 -6.11 1.60 -0.88
CA ASP A 41 -7.19 2.56 -0.67
C ASP A 41 -7.16 3.56 -1.85
N PRO A 42 -8.05 3.39 -2.84
CA PRO A 42 -8.02 4.20 -4.06
C PRO A 42 -8.57 5.62 -3.88
N ASP A 43 -9.45 5.84 -2.90
CA ASP A 43 -10.18 7.10 -2.71
C ASP A 43 -9.78 7.86 -1.44
N GLY A 44 -8.95 7.27 -0.59
CA GLY A 44 -8.48 7.88 0.65
C GLY A 44 -9.52 7.84 1.75
N SER A 45 -10.53 6.96 1.62
CA SER A 45 -11.59 6.76 2.61
C SER A 45 -11.09 6.06 3.88
N GLY A 46 -9.94 5.38 3.81
CA GLY A 46 -9.44 4.45 4.81
C GLY A 46 -9.94 3.02 4.60
N GLU A 47 -10.82 2.76 3.63
CA GLU A 47 -11.25 1.41 3.28
C GLU A 47 -10.25 0.76 2.31
N MET A 48 -9.65 -0.34 2.75
CA MET A 48 -8.64 -1.06 1.98
C MET A 48 -9.27 -2.12 1.09
N GLU A 49 -9.09 -2.00 -0.22
CA GLU A 49 -9.51 -3.00 -1.19
C GLU A 49 -8.38 -3.98 -1.51
N MET A 50 -8.68 -5.29 -1.46
CA MET A 50 -7.72 -6.32 -1.84
C MET A 50 -7.65 -6.46 -3.37
N LYS A 51 -6.48 -6.17 -3.95
CA LYS A 51 -6.20 -6.45 -5.37
C LYS A 51 -5.28 -7.64 -5.54
N ARG A 52 -5.73 -8.58 -6.40
CA ARG A 52 -4.92 -9.71 -6.89
C ARG A 52 -4.33 -9.34 -8.25
N GLY A 53 -3.00 -9.29 -8.34
CA GLY A 53 -2.26 -8.86 -9.55
C GLY A 53 -1.31 -7.70 -9.23
N PRO A 54 -0.51 -7.22 -10.21
CA PRO A 54 0.32 -6.05 -10.01
C PRO A 54 -0.58 -4.84 -9.74
N ALA A 55 -0.64 -4.39 -8.48
CA ALA A 55 -1.11 -3.06 -8.19
C ALA A 55 -0.01 -2.12 -8.69
N GLU A 56 -0.31 -1.31 -9.69
CA GLU A 56 0.58 -0.21 -10.03
C GLU A 56 0.72 0.66 -8.78
N VAL A 57 1.97 0.88 -8.35
CA VAL A 57 2.31 1.79 -7.26
C VAL A 57 2.10 3.21 -7.76
N ASN A 58 0.85 3.58 -7.98
CA ASN A 58 0.46 4.92 -8.34
C ASN A 58 0.24 5.70 -7.05
N VAL A 59 0.88 6.85 -6.94
CA VAL A 59 0.55 7.81 -5.88
C VAL A 59 -0.94 8.14 -6.04
N PRO A 60 -1.76 7.98 -4.99
CA PRO A 60 -3.19 8.14 -5.12
C PRO A 60 -3.55 9.58 -5.53
N LYS A 61 -4.53 9.70 -6.43
CA LYS A 61 -4.90 10.99 -7.04
C LYS A 61 -5.45 12.00 -6.03
N TRP A 62 -6.01 11.56 -4.90
CA TRP A 62 -6.47 12.45 -3.83
C TRP A 62 -5.33 13.25 -3.17
N THR A 63 -4.07 12.81 -3.29
CA THR A 63 -2.89 13.58 -2.86
C THR A 63 -2.71 14.86 -3.67
N LEU A 64 -3.23 14.92 -4.91
CA LEU A 64 -3.12 16.10 -5.77
C LEU A 64 -4.00 17.28 -5.30
N PHE A 65 -4.93 17.03 -4.36
CA PHE A 65 -5.88 18.03 -3.87
C PHE A 65 -5.67 18.44 -2.40
N SER A 66 -4.62 17.97 -1.71
CA SER A 66 -4.33 18.45 -0.34
C SER A 66 -3.42 19.70 -0.41
N TRP A 67 -4.00 20.88 -0.18
CA TRP A 67 -3.29 22.14 0.06
C TRP A 67 -3.01 22.35 1.55
#